data_AF-A0A3G2E6T0-F1
#
_entry.id   AF-A0A3G2E6T0-F1
#
_cell.length_a   1.000
_cell.length_b   1.000
_cell.length_c   1.000
_cell.angle_alpha   90.00
_cell.angle_beta   90.00
_cell.angle_gamma   90.00
#
_symmetry.space_group_name_H-M   'P 1'
#
loop_
_entity.id
_entity.type
_entity.pdbx_description
1 polymer ?
#
loop_
_entity_poly.entity_id
_entity_poly.type
_entity_poly.pdbx_seq_one_letter_code
_entity_poly.pdbx_strand_id
1 'polypeptide(L)'
;MDSRSGPSLVGSKAGAITTKGAGMSDRDTNDNQEGDGSEDGGGLLGTAADLTELVTTGVPAPIRRSLFKVLGRLTTAVVEYPVTLLDNAIKERKAESNARVRLIDASKTQIAKQMKVDPAYAQAAASKFAQRIVRERVNVDQIAALAVQELAKLPLPDQLPSNSPEDRSDVDEDWLNVFEGEAAQVSSEHAQKIFAKILAGEINRPASFSKKTIKLISQLDNRAAHLFSLACSMSVSLQRSGSVVDARVLGLGQIGQNSLAAYGMPYGACVILQEYGLVVSDLSGYTDYQITQRVDGTVLLPLTHQNEHWMLAKQQGQARSEMRLEGMQFTASGCELLSIVELQPVPEYTEAMRTFLRNQFHVELMKIVNA
;
A
#
# COMPACT_ATOMS: atom_id res chain seq x y z
N MET A 1 12.52 60.13 12.80
CA MET A 1 11.52 60.83 13.63
C MET A 1 10.67 61.60 12.63
N ASP A 2 9.67 60.97 12.02
CA ASP A 2 8.82 61.62 11.01
C ASP A 2 7.40 61.04 11.22
N SER A 3 6.42 61.72 11.83
CA SER A 3 5.79 63.03 11.52
C SER A 3 5.10 62.99 10.16
N ARG A 4 3.87 62.47 10.09
CA ARG A 4 2.56 63.14 10.29
C ARG A 4 2.01 63.86 9.05
N SER A 5 0.80 63.41 8.67
CA SER A 5 -0.39 64.18 8.23
C SER A 5 -0.39 64.91 6.88
N GLY A 6 -1.37 64.56 6.02
CA GLY A 6 -1.87 65.37 4.88
C GLY A 6 -2.74 66.54 5.36
N PRO A 7 -3.88 66.87 4.71
CA PRO A 7 -4.29 66.82 3.30
C PRO A 7 -4.78 68.20 2.78
N SER A 8 -5.15 68.38 1.50
CA SER A 8 -6.18 69.37 1.13
C SER A 8 -6.83 69.13 -0.24
N LEU A 9 -8.17 69.18 -0.23
CA LEU A 9 -9.09 69.26 -1.37
C LEU A 9 -9.02 70.62 -2.10
N VAL A 10 -9.66 70.67 -3.29
CA VAL A 10 -10.48 71.74 -3.94
C VAL A 10 -10.27 71.63 -5.46
N GLY A 11 -11.20 71.75 -6.41
CA GLY A 11 -12.65 71.95 -6.50
C GLY A 11 -12.97 71.91 -8.02
N SER A 12 -14.05 71.24 -8.44
CA SER A 12 -15.36 71.81 -8.82
C SER A 12 -15.48 72.43 -10.23
N LYS A 13 -16.58 72.03 -10.89
CA LYS A 13 -17.32 72.62 -12.04
C LYS A 13 -16.76 72.39 -13.46
N ALA A 14 -17.55 72.35 -14.54
CA ALA A 14 -18.97 72.10 -14.84
C ALA A 14 -19.12 72.39 -16.36
N GLY A 15 -20.01 71.68 -17.06
CA GLY A 15 -20.90 72.33 -18.05
C GLY A 15 -20.77 72.01 -19.55
N ALA A 16 -21.97 71.90 -20.16
CA ALA A 16 -22.37 71.97 -21.58
C ALA A 16 -22.17 70.69 -22.44
N ILE A 17 -23.20 69.90 -22.81
CA ILE A 17 -24.47 70.14 -23.57
C ILE A 17 -24.23 70.53 -25.04
N THR A 18 -24.62 69.64 -25.98
CA THR A 18 -25.48 69.82 -27.19
C THR A 18 -25.30 68.61 -28.12
N THR A 19 -26.23 67.69 -28.41
CA THR A 19 -27.58 67.65 -29.04
C THR A 19 -27.56 66.94 -30.42
N LYS A 20 -28.63 66.15 -30.66
CA LYS A 20 -29.16 65.59 -31.93
C LYS A 20 -28.42 64.37 -32.52
N GLY A 21 -29.06 63.26 -32.90
CA GLY A 21 -30.47 62.89 -32.93
C GLY A 21 -30.73 61.79 -33.98
N ALA A 22 -31.67 60.89 -33.64
CA ALA A 22 -32.52 60.06 -34.50
C ALA A 22 -32.02 58.72 -35.10
N GLY A 23 -32.84 57.68 -34.87
CA GLY A 23 -32.94 56.40 -35.62
C GLY A 23 -32.49 55.19 -34.80
N MET A 24 -33.27 54.61 -33.88
CA MET A 24 -34.48 53.79 -34.04
C MET A 24 -34.26 52.54 -34.92
N SER A 25 -33.85 51.41 -34.30
CA SER A 25 -34.58 50.13 -34.39
C SER A 25 -33.93 49.09 -33.48
N ASP A 26 -34.57 48.91 -32.33
CA ASP A 26 -34.91 47.67 -31.64
C ASP A 26 -33.93 46.50 -31.51
N ARG A 27 -33.71 46.22 -30.22
CA ARG A 27 -33.63 44.93 -29.50
C ARG A 27 -32.25 44.28 -29.48
N ASP A 28 -31.53 44.50 -28.38
CA ASP A 28 -31.66 43.74 -27.10
C ASP A 28 -31.13 42.32 -27.29
N THR A 29 -30.13 41.83 -26.57
CA THR A 29 -29.41 42.29 -25.38
C THR A 29 -28.23 41.32 -25.20
N ASN A 30 -27.10 41.83 -24.72
CA ASN A 30 -26.24 41.29 -23.65
C ASN A 30 -26.13 39.77 -23.45
N ASP A 31 -24.97 39.19 -23.14
CA ASP A 31 -23.80 39.78 -22.50
C ASP A 31 -22.57 38.87 -22.69
N ASN A 32 -21.47 39.52 -23.00
CA ASN A 32 -20.10 39.18 -22.59
C ASN A 32 -20.06 38.95 -21.05
N GLN A 33 -19.12 38.29 -20.40
CA GLN A 33 -17.77 37.86 -20.72
C GLN A 33 -17.31 36.98 -19.56
N GLU A 34 -16.46 36.02 -19.88
CA GLU A 34 -15.18 35.72 -19.21
C GLU A 34 -15.09 35.83 -17.67
N GLY A 35 -14.75 34.68 -17.09
CA GLY A 35 -13.45 34.55 -16.44
C GLY A 35 -13.47 34.50 -14.92
N ASP A 36 -13.34 33.30 -14.37
CA ASP A 36 -12.51 33.12 -13.18
C ASP A 36 -11.83 31.74 -13.23
N GLY A 37 -10.53 31.76 -12.99
CA GLY A 37 -9.69 30.58 -12.93
C GLY A 37 -9.57 30.14 -11.48
N SER A 38 -9.81 28.86 -11.22
CA SER A 38 -9.44 28.22 -9.96
C SER A 38 -8.86 26.83 -10.25
N GLU A 39 -7.53 26.80 -10.23
CA GLU A 39 -6.65 25.79 -9.67
C GLU A 39 -7.10 24.32 -9.68
N ASP A 40 -6.32 23.52 -10.41
CA ASP A 40 -6.13 22.07 -10.31
C ASP A 40 -5.99 21.61 -8.85
N GLY A 41 -7.11 21.20 -8.26
CA GLY A 41 -7.14 20.26 -7.15
C GLY A 41 -7.33 18.86 -7.72
N GLY A 42 -6.22 18.18 -8.07
CA GLY A 42 -6.21 16.81 -8.57
C GLY A 42 -6.92 15.83 -7.63
N GLY A 43 -8.21 15.59 -7.89
CA GLY A 43 -9.02 14.59 -7.21
C GLY A 43 -8.53 13.18 -7.57
N LEU A 44 -7.92 12.51 -6.59
CA LEU A 44 -7.39 11.14 -6.71
C LEU A 44 -8.50 10.09 -6.61
N LEU A 45 -9.63 10.33 -7.27
CA LEU A 45 -10.74 9.40 -7.45
C LEU A 45 -11.14 9.51 -8.93
N GLY A 46 -10.44 8.72 -9.76
CA GLY A 46 -10.96 8.37 -11.09
C GLY A 46 -12.39 7.89 -10.94
N THR A 47 -13.23 8.28 -11.88
CA THR A 47 -14.68 8.09 -11.82
C THR A 47 -15.04 6.62 -11.64
N ALA A 48 -16.23 6.31 -11.12
CA ALA A 48 -16.67 4.92 -10.93
C ALA A 48 -16.62 4.09 -12.24
N ALA A 49 -16.73 4.75 -13.40
CA ALA A 49 -16.54 4.18 -14.72
C ALA A 49 -15.09 3.68 -14.97
N ASP A 50 -14.07 4.42 -14.52
CA ASP A 50 -12.65 4.07 -14.72
C ASP A 50 -12.26 2.79 -13.97
N LEU A 51 -12.80 2.60 -12.76
CA LEU A 51 -12.58 1.38 -11.97
C LEU A 51 -13.29 0.17 -12.57
N THR A 52 -14.43 0.39 -13.19
CA THR A 52 -15.22 -0.63 -13.89
C THR A 52 -14.54 -1.14 -15.15
N GLU A 53 -13.98 -0.23 -15.94
CA GLU A 53 -13.17 -0.59 -17.09
C GLU A 53 -11.92 -1.37 -16.64
N LEU A 54 -11.22 -0.90 -15.61
CA LEU A 54 -10.03 -1.56 -15.07
C LEU A 54 -10.28 -3.01 -14.60
N VAL A 55 -11.45 -3.29 -14.03
CA VAL A 55 -11.80 -4.64 -13.54
C VAL A 55 -12.26 -5.56 -14.67
N THR A 56 -12.96 -5.02 -15.66
CA THR A 56 -13.51 -5.79 -16.78
C THR A 56 -12.46 -6.08 -17.86
N THR A 57 -11.52 -5.16 -18.08
CA THR A 57 -10.49 -5.26 -19.13
C THR A 57 -9.07 -5.47 -18.57
N GLY A 58 -8.75 -4.93 -17.40
CA GLY A 58 -7.41 -4.95 -16.80
C GLY A 58 -7.11 -6.12 -15.87
N VAL A 59 -8.13 -6.80 -15.31
CA VAL A 59 -7.92 -7.94 -14.41
C VAL A 59 -8.08 -9.28 -15.16
N PRO A 60 -7.03 -10.12 -15.16
CA PRO A 60 -7.05 -11.41 -15.85
C PRO A 60 -8.14 -12.37 -15.33
N ALA A 61 -8.70 -13.16 -16.25
CA ALA A 61 -9.78 -14.11 -15.96
C ALA A 61 -9.51 -15.07 -14.78
N PRO A 62 -8.29 -15.59 -14.55
CA PRO A 62 -8.00 -16.50 -13.43
C PRO A 62 -8.20 -15.87 -12.04
N ILE A 63 -8.05 -14.56 -11.91
CA ILE A 63 -8.11 -13.85 -10.62
C ILE A 63 -9.47 -13.18 -10.44
N ARG A 64 -10.18 -12.91 -11.54
CA ARG A 64 -11.44 -12.16 -11.57
C ARG A 64 -12.51 -12.72 -10.62
N ARG A 65 -12.66 -14.04 -10.53
CA ARG A 65 -13.62 -14.68 -9.61
C ARG A 65 -13.30 -14.39 -8.14
N SER A 66 -12.04 -14.59 -7.73
CA SER A 66 -11.56 -14.32 -6.37
C SER A 66 -11.73 -12.84 -6.02
N LEU A 67 -11.34 -11.94 -6.94
CA LEU A 67 -11.56 -10.51 -6.80
C LEU A 67 -13.04 -10.18 -6.53
N PHE A 68 -13.96 -10.71 -7.34
CA PHE A 68 -15.38 -10.46 -7.15
C PHE A 68 -15.91 -10.96 -5.82
N LYS A 69 -15.52 -12.18 -5.40
CA LYS A 69 -15.90 -12.72 -4.11
C LYS A 69 -15.43 -11.82 -2.95
N VAL A 70 -14.16 -11.40 -2.99
CA VAL A 70 -13.58 -10.51 -1.97
C VAL A 70 -14.26 -9.14 -1.97
N LEU A 71 -14.49 -8.52 -3.13
CA LEU A 71 -15.18 -7.23 -3.22
C LEU A 71 -16.63 -7.32 -2.73
N GLY A 72 -17.38 -8.37 -3.10
CA GLY A 72 -18.74 -8.59 -2.60
C GLY A 72 -18.79 -8.81 -1.08
N ARG A 73 -17.73 -9.40 -0.51
CA ARG A 73 -17.59 -9.60 0.93
C ARG A 73 -17.21 -8.31 1.67
N LEU A 74 -16.31 -7.51 1.11
CA LEU A 74 -15.69 -6.36 1.79
C LEU A 74 -16.35 -5.02 1.50
N THR A 75 -17.09 -4.84 0.41
CA THR A 75 -17.55 -3.50 -0.02
C THR A 75 -19.06 -3.26 0.11
N THR A 76 -19.46 -2.01 0.37
CA THR A 76 -20.89 -1.58 0.40
C THR A 76 -21.24 -0.56 -0.64
N ALA A 77 -20.25 0.23 -1.08
CA ALA A 77 -20.45 1.21 -2.13
C ALA A 77 -20.70 0.49 -3.45
N VAL A 78 -21.68 0.99 -4.20
CA VAL A 78 -21.72 0.81 -5.65
C VAL A 78 -20.57 1.65 -6.18
N VAL A 79 -19.34 1.14 -6.11
CA VAL A 79 -18.46 1.36 -7.25
C VAL A 79 -19.19 0.62 -8.37
N GLU A 80 -19.41 1.24 -9.52
CA GLU A 80 -20.31 0.81 -10.58
C GLU A 80 -19.84 -0.49 -11.28
N TYR A 81 -19.45 -1.53 -10.54
CA TYR A 81 -18.98 -2.81 -11.05
C TYR A 81 -20.10 -3.52 -11.81
N PRO A 82 -19.97 -3.78 -13.12
CA PRO A 82 -20.96 -4.46 -13.92
C PRO A 82 -20.74 -5.96 -13.77
N VAL A 83 -21.11 -6.50 -12.60
CA VAL A 83 -21.18 -7.95 -12.40
C VAL A 83 -22.51 -8.28 -11.75
N THR A 84 -23.44 -8.75 -12.58
CA THR A 84 -24.77 -9.23 -12.17
C THR A 84 -24.74 -10.27 -11.03
N LEU A 85 -23.58 -10.89 -10.76
CA LEU A 85 -23.37 -11.86 -9.69
C LEU A 85 -23.15 -11.25 -8.29
N LEU A 86 -22.76 -9.98 -8.18
CA LEU A 86 -22.43 -9.34 -6.88
C LEU A 86 -23.52 -8.45 -6.32
N ASP A 87 -24.52 -8.10 -7.13
CA ASP A 87 -25.57 -7.14 -6.77
C ASP A 87 -26.29 -7.49 -5.47
N ASN A 88 -26.58 -8.77 -5.23
CA ASN A 88 -27.30 -9.19 -4.03
C ASN A 88 -26.46 -9.03 -2.77
N ALA A 89 -25.19 -9.45 -2.79
CA ALA A 89 -24.29 -9.35 -1.64
C ALA A 89 -24.00 -7.88 -1.27
N ILE A 90 -23.77 -7.03 -2.27
CA ILE A 90 -23.54 -5.59 -2.08
C ILE A 90 -24.80 -4.92 -1.53
N LYS A 91 -25.98 -5.22 -2.10
CA LYS A 91 -27.28 -4.70 -1.61
C LYS A 91 -27.53 -5.12 -0.16
N GLU A 92 -27.27 -6.37 0.18
CA GLU A 92 -27.42 -6.90 1.54
C GLU A 92 -26.50 -6.17 2.52
N ARG A 93 -25.21 -6.01 2.20
CA ARG A 93 -24.26 -5.28 3.05
C ARG A 93 -24.62 -3.82 3.24
N LYS A 94 -25.06 -3.15 2.16
CA LYS A 94 -25.49 -1.75 2.23
C LYS A 94 -26.74 -1.61 3.09
N ALA A 95 -27.69 -2.53 2.95
CA ALA A 95 -28.89 -2.60 3.78
C ALA A 95 -28.54 -2.86 5.24
N GLU A 96 -27.61 -3.79 5.52
CA GLU A 96 -27.13 -4.11 6.87
C GLU A 96 -26.50 -2.88 7.54
N SER A 97 -25.58 -2.19 6.86
CA SER A 97 -24.94 -0.97 7.37
C SER A 97 -25.96 0.13 7.66
N ASN A 98 -26.87 0.39 6.72
CA ASN A 98 -27.95 1.37 6.89
C ASN A 98 -28.91 1.00 8.03
N ALA A 99 -29.22 -0.29 8.19
CA ALA A 99 -30.07 -0.78 9.27
C ALA A 99 -29.41 -0.57 10.64
N ARG A 100 -28.10 -0.84 10.76
CA ARG A 100 -27.34 -0.58 11.99
C ARG A 100 -27.38 0.89 12.39
N VAL A 101 -27.13 1.79 11.45
CA VAL A 101 -27.20 3.25 11.68
C VAL A 101 -28.61 3.68 12.11
N ARG A 102 -29.64 3.24 11.37
CA ARG A 102 -31.05 3.56 11.69
C ARG A 102 -31.47 3.03 13.05
N LEU A 103 -31.02 1.83 13.42
CA LEU A 103 -31.33 1.22 14.72
C LEU A 103 -30.70 2.03 15.86
N ILE A 104 -29.46 2.49 15.70
CA ILE A 104 -28.78 3.36 16.67
C ILE A 104 -29.56 4.69 16.81
N ASP A 105 -29.92 5.31 15.70
CA ASP A 105 -30.65 6.58 15.70
C ASP A 105 -32.04 6.47 16.32
N ALA A 106 -32.77 5.40 16.00
CA ALA A 106 -34.11 5.15 16.56
C ALA A 106 -34.05 4.81 18.06
N SER A 107 -32.97 4.16 18.51
CA SER A 107 -32.85 3.67 19.89
C SER A 107 -32.19 4.66 20.86
N LYS A 108 -31.58 5.75 20.37
CA LYS A 108 -30.80 6.69 21.22
C LYS A 108 -31.55 7.23 22.44
N THR A 109 -32.84 7.55 22.29
CA THR A 109 -33.69 8.05 23.38
C THR A 109 -34.05 6.96 24.39
N GLN A 110 -34.27 5.73 23.91
CA GLN A 110 -34.53 4.56 24.75
C GLN A 110 -33.28 4.21 25.59
N ILE A 111 -32.10 4.24 24.96
CA ILE A 111 -30.81 4.01 25.62
C ILE A 111 -30.58 5.02 26.74
N ALA A 112 -30.82 6.31 26.49
CA ALA A 112 -30.70 7.36 27.50
C ALA A 112 -31.57 7.05 28.75
N LYS A 113 -32.82 6.68 28.51
CA LYS A 113 -33.81 6.38 29.56
C LYS A 113 -33.43 5.16 30.40
N GLN A 114 -32.96 4.08 29.77
CA GLN A 114 -32.61 2.84 30.47
C GLN A 114 -31.29 2.94 31.23
N MET A 115 -30.29 3.62 30.66
CA MET A 115 -28.96 3.74 31.25
C MET A 115 -28.88 4.84 32.33
N LYS A 116 -29.96 5.62 32.55
CA LYS A 116 -30.03 6.74 33.50
C LYS A 116 -28.90 7.77 33.33
N VAL A 117 -28.46 7.97 32.09
CA VAL A 117 -27.45 8.97 31.72
C VAL A 117 -28.14 10.22 31.16
N ASP A 118 -27.42 11.33 31.14
CA ASP A 118 -27.87 12.56 30.49
C ASP A 118 -28.30 12.27 29.03
N PRO A 119 -29.55 12.58 28.64
CA PRO A 119 -30.03 12.42 27.28
C PRO A 119 -29.14 13.09 26.22
N ALA A 120 -28.55 14.25 26.52
CA ALA A 120 -27.65 14.93 25.59
C ALA A 120 -26.37 14.11 25.34
N TYR A 121 -25.80 13.53 26.40
CA TYR A 121 -24.64 12.65 26.30
C TYR A 121 -24.94 11.36 25.53
N ALA A 122 -26.07 10.71 25.80
CA ALA A 122 -26.48 9.49 25.12
C ALA A 122 -26.71 9.71 23.61
N GLN A 123 -27.30 10.86 23.24
CA GLN A 123 -27.46 11.26 21.84
C GLN A 123 -26.10 11.50 21.17
N ALA A 124 -25.20 12.24 21.81
CA ALA A 124 -23.85 12.48 21.28
C ALA A 124 -23.05 11.18 21.10
N ALA A 125 -23.15 10.25 22.06
CA ALA A 125 -22.52 8.94 21.97
C ALA A 125 -23.09 8.12 20.80
N ALA A 126 -24.41 8.06 20.65
CA ALA A 126 -25.07 7.35 19.54
C ALA A 126 -24.63 7.90 18.18
N SER A 127 -24.62 9.23 18.01
CA SER A 127 -24.14 9.86 16.79
C SER A 127 -22.66 9.58 16.52
N LYS A 128 -21.80 9.62 17.55
CA LYS A 128 -20.38 9.26 17.41
C LYS A 128 -20.19 7.80 16.97
N PHE A 129 -20.97 6.87 17.50
CA PHE A 129 -20.94 5.47 17.08
C PHE A 129 -21.42 5.28 15.65
N ALA A 130 -22.52 5.92 15.26
CA ALA A 130 -23.02 5.87 13.88
C ALA A 130 -22.00 6.43 12.88
N GLN A 131 -21.40 7.60 13.19
CA GLN A 131 -20.32 8.19 12.38
C GLN A 131 -19.12 7.26 12.27
N ARG A 132 -18.73 6.58 13.36
CA ARG A 132 -17.64 5.61 13.33
C ARG A 132 -17.92 4.46 12.37
N ILE A 133 -19.11 3.86 12.43
CA ILE A 133 -19.50 2.76 11.52
C ILE A 133 -19.39 3.20 10.06
N VAL A 134 -19.91 4.39 9.73
CA VAL A 134 -19.84 4.92 8.36
C VAL A 134 -18.40 5.16 7.94
N ARG A 135 -17.59 5.81 8.79
CA ARG A 135 -16.18 6.13 8.49
C ARG A 135 -15.35 4.87 8.26
N GLU A 136 -15.45 3.90 9.17
CA GLU A 136 -14.78 2.60 9.05
C GLU A 136 -15.16 1.92 7.73
N ARG A 137 -16.43 1.99 7.34
CA ARG A 137 -16.88 1.38 6.10
C ARG A 137 -16.37 2.08 4.85
N VAL A 138 -16.44 3.41 4.80
CA VAL A 138 -15.90 4.22 3.70
C VAL A 138 -14.41 3.93 3.51
N ASN A 139 -13.67 3.80 4.60
CA ASN A 139 -12.26 3.49 4.58
C ASN A 139 -11.97 2.09 3.98
N VAL A 140 -12.70 1.05 4.38
CA VAL A 140 -12.56 -0.30 3.78
C VAL A 140 -12.93 -0.28 2.29
N ASP A 141 -14.00 0.42 1.91
CA ASP A 141 -14.40 0.58 0.50
C ASP A 141 -13.27 1.27 -0.32
N GLN A 142 -12.61 2.29 0.23
CA GLN A 142 -11.48 2.97 -0.39
C GLN A 142 -10.25 2.04 -0.55
N ILE A 143 -9.91 1.28 0.49
CA ILE A 143 -8.81 0.30 0.44
C ILE A 143 -9.07 -0.76 -0.63
N ALA A 144 -10.32 -1.25 -0.74
CA ALA A 144 -10.69 -2.21 -1.76
C ALA A 144 -10.54 -1.63 -3.19
N ALA A 145 -10.93 -0.38 -3.41
CA ALA A 145 -10.73 0.30 -4.70
C ALA A 145 -9.24 0.46 -5.05
N LEU A 146 -8.40 0.83 -4.07
CA LEU A 146 -6.95 0.86 -4.26
C LEU A 146 -6.37 -0.54 -4.54
N ALA A 147 -6.89 -1.58 -3.88
CA ALA A 147 -6.42 -2.95 -4.08
C ALA A 147 -6.65 -3.44 -5.52
N VAL A 148 -7.76 -3.03 -6.16
CA VAL A 148 -8.00 -3.30 -7.58
C VAL A 148 -6.89 -2.70 -8.46
N GLN A 149 -6.49 -1.45 -8.17
CA GLN A 149 -5.43 -0.77 -8.91
C GLN A 149 -4.06 -1.44 -8.69
N GLU A 150 -3.75 -1.84 -7.45
CA GLU A 150 -2.52 -2.56 -7.14
C GLU A 150 -2.50 -3.95 -7.78
N LEU A 151 -3.64 -4.64 -7.82
CA LEU A 151 -3.76 -5.97 -8.43
C LEU A 151 -3.43 -5.94 -9.93
N ALA A 152 -3.83 -4.89 -10.65
CA ALA A 152 -3.52 -4.72 -12.07
C ALA A 152 -2.01 -4.56 -12.35
N LYS A 153 -1.21 -4.22 -11.35
CA LYS A 153 0.26 -4.07 -11.46
C LYS A 153 1.00 -5.38 -11.18
N LEU A 154 0.34 -6.36 -10.57
CA LEU A 154 0.98 -7.61 -10.17
C LEU A 154 1.13 -8.55 -11.38
N PRO A 155 2.23 -9.31 -11.45
CA PRO A 155 2.35 -10.34 -12.47
C PRO A 155 1.25 -11.38 -12.27
N LEU A 156 0.77 -11.89 -13.40
CA LEU A 156 -0.07 -13.06 -13.42
C LEU A 156 0.59 -14.19 -12.63
N PRO A 157 -0.10 -14.82 -11.67
CA PRO A 157 0.52 -15.90 -10.92
C PRO A 157 0.84 -17.04 -11.87
N ASP A 158 2.03 -17.60 -11.69
CA ASP A 158 2.49 -18.76 -12.44
C ASP A 158 1.38 -19.79 -12.53
N GLN A 159 1.10 -20.25 -13.75
CA GLN A 159 0.06 -21.23 -14.02
C GLN A 159 0.36 -22.46 -13.14
N LEU A 160 -0.49 -22.72 -12.13
CA LEU A 160 -0.54 -24.05 -11.53
C LEU A 160 -0.81 -25.06 -12.67
N PRO A 161 -0.41 -26.34 -12.53
CA PRO A 161 -0.48 -27.36 -13.60
C PRO A 161 -1.89 -27.71 -14.10
N SER A 162 -2.91 -26.91 -13.80
CA SER A 162 -4.31 -27.20 -14.10
C SER A 162 -4.95 -25.94 -14.68
N ASN A 163 -5.26 -26.01 -15.97
CA ASN A 163 -5.78 -24.92 -16.81
C ASN A 163 -7.24 -24.55 -16.50
N SER A 164 -7.66 -24.58 -15.23
CA SER A 164 -9.01 -24.17 -14.83
C SER A 164 -8.97 -23.04 -13.79
N PRO A 165 -9.71 -21.93 -13.98
CA PRO A 165 -9.91 -20.91 -12.94
C PRO A 165 -10.59 -21.44 -11.67
N GLU A 166 -11.12 -22.67 -11.70
CA GLU A 166 -11.87 -23.30 -10.60
C GLU A 166 -10.96 -24.02 -9.59
N ASP A 167 -9.72 -24.33 -9.97
CA ASP A 167 -8.76 -25.04 -9.11
C ASP A 167 -7.91 -24.12 -8.22
N ARG A 168 -8.12 -22.79 -8.29
CA ARG A 168 -7.46 -21.86 -7.36
C ARG A 168 -8.15 -21.86 -6.01
N SER A 169 -7.35 -21.84 -4.96
CA SER A 169 -7.84 -21.49 -3.63
C SER A 169 -8.46 -20.09 -3.65
N ASP A 170 -9.56 -19.92 -2.93
CA ASP A 170 -10.10 -18.60 -2.63
C ASP A 170 -9.36 -18.02 -1.41
N VAL A 171 -9.49 -16.69 -1.20
CA VAL A 171 -9.03 -16.05 0.03
C VAL A 171 -9.80 -16.61 1.22
N ASP A 172 -9.08 -16.88 2.31
CA ASP A 172 -9.65 -17.40 3.57
C ASP A 172 -10.62 -16.40 4.21
N GLU A 173 -11.82 -16.85 4.58
CA GLU A 173 -12.85 -15.98 5.17
C GLU A 173 -12.44 -15.42 6.53
N ASP A 174 -11.76 -16.23 7.35
CA ASP A 174 -11.23 -15.76 8.62
C ASP A 174 -10.10 -14.74 8.42
N TRP A 175 -9.33 -14.86 7.34
CA TRP A 175 -8.33 -13.87 6.96
C TRP A 175 -9.01 -12.56 6.58
N LEU A 176 -10.08 -12.61 5.78
CA LEU A 176 -10.87 -11.43 5.42
C LEU A 176 -11.48 -10.75 6.65
N ASN A 177 -11.92 -11.51 7.65
CA ASN A 177 -12.42 -10.97 8.91
C ASN A 177 -11.33 -10.18 9.66
N VAL A 178 -10.10 -10.72 9.74
CA VAL A 178 -8.97 -10.01 10.36
C VAL A 178 -8.58 -8.79 9.53
N PHE A 179 -8.50 -8.95 8.20
CA PHE A 179 -8.20 -7.85 7.29
C PHE A 179 -9.19 -6.70 7.44
N GLU A 180 -10.50 -6.97 7.38
CA GLU A 180 -11.56 -5.97 7.49
C GLU A 180 -11.47 -5.21 8.83
N GLY A 181 -11.21 -5.93 9.93
CA GLY A 181 -11.09 -5.34 11.26
C GLY A 181 -9.90 -4.37 11.38
N GLU A 182 -8.73 -4.76 10.90
CA GLU A 182 -7.52 -3.92 10.96
C GLU A 182 -7.59 -2.77 9.94
N ALA A 183 -8.02 -3.07 8.70
CA ALA A 183 -8.16 -2.10 7.62
C ALA A 183 -9.15 -0.99 7.99
N ALA A 184 -10.27 -1.31 8.66
CA ALA A 184 -11.26 -0.34 9.09
C ALA A 184 -10.70 0.77 10.01
N GLN A 185 -9.63 0.47 10.76
CA GLN A 185 -9.06 1.39 11.76
C GLN A 185 -7.98 2.32 11.22
N VAL A 186 -7.40 2.04 10.05
CA VAL A 186 -6.39 2.93 9.46
C VAL A 186 -7.02 4.20 8.91
N SER A 187 -6.27 5.31 8.89
CA SER A 187 -6.79 6.60 8.42
C SER A 187 -5.83 7.40 7.55
N SER A 188 -4.54 7.02 7.51
CA SER A 188 -3.58 7.67 6.62
C SER A 188 -3.62 7.01 5.24
N GLU A 189 -3.50 7.83 4.19
CA GLU A 189 -3.43 7.34 2.81
C GLU A 189 -2.28 6.34 2.60
N HIS A 190 -1.16 6.56 3.29
CA HIS A 190 -0.02 5.65 3.24
C HIS A 190 -0.39 4.26 3.77
N ALA A 191 -1.05 4.18 4.94
CA ALA A 191 -1.49 2.91 5.49
C ALA A 191 -2.55 2.26 4.60
N GLN A 192 -3.51 3.03 4.07
CA GLN A 192 -4.51 2.52 3.13
C GLN A 192 -3.86 1.88 1.89
N LYS A 193 -2.82 2.51 1.32
CA LYS A 193 -2.05 1.95 0.19
C LYS A 193 -1.32 0.67 0.55
N ILE A 194 -0.76 0.56 1.76
CA ILE A 194 -0.13 -0.68 2.23
C ILE A 194 -1.18 -1.80 2.35
N PHE A 195 -2.30 -1.53 3.01
CA PHE A 195 -3.40 -2.51 3.12
C PHE A 195 -3.97 -2.90 1.75
N ALA A 196 -4.02 -1.97 0.80
CA ALA A 196 -4.42 -2.25 -0.57
C ALA A 196 -3.45 -3.22 -1.27
N LYS A 197 -2.13 -3.03 -1.11
CA LYS A 197 -1.12 -3.96 -1.63
C LYS A 197 -1.21 -5.36 -1.00
N ILE A 198 -1.46 -5.42 0.31
CA ILE A 198 -1.69 -6.69 1.03
C ILE A 198 -2.91 -7.42 0.45
N LEU A 199 -4.04 -6.72 0.30
CA LEU A 199 -5.26 -7.30 -0.26
C LEU A 199 -5.08 -7.74 -1.71
N ALA A 200 -4.41 -6.93 -2.53
CA ALA A 200 -4.10 -7.26 -3.91
C ALA A 200 -3.24 -8.52 -4.00
N GLY A 201 -2.19 -8.63 -3.18
CA GLY A 201 -1.33 -9.80 -3.15
C GLY A 201 -2.04 -11.07 -2.69
N GLU A 202 -2.93 -10.96 -1.69
CA GLU A 202 -3.74 -12.10 -1.22
C GLU A 202 -4.77 -12.55 -2.26
N ILE A 203 -5.42 -11.61 -2.97
CA ILE A 203 -6.31 -11.93 -4.10
C ILE A 203 -5.52 -12.58 -5.24
N ASN A 204 -4.32 -12.08 -5.52
CA ASN A 204 -3.46 -12.58 -6.59
C ASN A 204 -2.98 -14.00 -6.30
N ARG A 205 -2.48 -14.22 -5.08
CA ARG A 205 -1.97 -15.49 -4.58
C ARG A 205 -2.43 -15.67 -3.12
N PRO A 206 -3.48 -16.46 -2.88
CA PRO A 206 -3.95 -16.75 -1.53
C PRO A 206 -2.84 -17.34 -0.65
N ALA A 207 -2.92 -17.07 0.65
CA ALA A 207 -1.89 -17.39 1.65
C ALA A 207 -0.53 -16.70 1.41
N SER A 208 -0.52 -15.55 0.72
CA SER A 208 0.69 -14.72 0.60
C SER A 208 0.93 -13.86 1.83
N PHE A 209 -0.12 -13.51 2.57
CA PHE A 209 -0.02 -12.78 3.82
C PHE A 209 -0.70 -13.54 4.95
N SER A 210 -0.07 -13.61 6.11
CA SER A 210 -0.66 -14.22 7.29
C SER A 210 -1.49 -13.20 8.09
N LYS A 211 -2.47 -13.72 8.86
CA LYS A 211 -3.24 -12.92 9.85
C LYS A 211 -2.31 -12.19 10.83
N LYS A 212 -1.15 -12.76 11.13
CA LYS A 212 -0.11 -12.13 11.98
C LYS A 212 0.44 -10.87 11.31
N THR A 213 0.74 -10.92 10.03
CA THR A 213 1.30 -9.79 9.27
C THR A 213 0.31 -8.62 9.18
N ILE A 214 -0.99 -8.90 9.00
CA ILE A 214 -2.03 -7.85 9.03
C ILE A 214 -2.06 -7.12 10.37
N LYS A 215 -1.99 -7.87 11.48
CA LYS A 215 -1.96 -7.27 12.83
C LYS A 215 -0.65 -6.55 13.13
N LEU A 216 0.45 -7.02 12.56
CA LEU A 216 1.76 -6.41 12.74
C LEU A 216 1.80 -5.05 12.04
N ILE A 217 1.31 -4.95 10.79
CA ILE A 217 1.35 -3.70 10.04
C ILE A 217 0.51 -2.60 10.71
N SER A 218 -0.60 -2.94 11.38
CA SER A 218 -1.41 -1.96 12.12
C SER A 218 -0.73 -1.43 13.39
N GLN A 219 0.34 -2.08 13.85
CA GLN A 219 1.09 -1.71 15.05
C GLN A 219 2.36 -0.91 14.74
N LEU A 220 2.85 -0.94 13.49
CA LEU A 220 4.10 -0.26 13.14
C LEU A 220 3.98 1.26 13.32
N ASP A 221 4.96 1.83 14.03
CA ASP A 221 5.16 3.27 14.03
C ASP A 221 6.03 3.71 12.83
N ASN A 222 6.08 5.03 12.59
CA ASN A 222 6.85 5.58 11.48
C ASN A 222 8.33 5.20 11.56
N ARG A 223 8.90 5.12 12.78
CA ARG A 223 10.32 4.82 12.97
C ARG A 223 10.63 3.39 12.54
N ALA A 224 9.85 2.42 13.00
CA ALA A 224 9.98 1.02 12.63
C ALA A 224 9.73 0.81 11.13
N ALA A 225 8.72 1.46 10.56
CA ALA A 225 8.44 1.39 9.12
C ALA A 225 9.61 1.91 8.26
N HIS A 226 10.23 3.03 8.65
CA HIS A 226 11.42 3.56 7.97
C HIS A 226 12.63 2.62 8.09
N LEU A 227 12.90 2.12 9.30
CA LEU A 227 14.00 1.17 9.53
C LEU A 227 13.80 -0.13 8.72
N PHE A 228 12.56 -0.60 8.64
CA PHE A 228 12.24 -1.81 7.88
C PHE A 228 12.39 -1.58 6.38
N SER A 229 11.96 -0.43 5.87
CA SER A 229 12.15 -0.07 4.45
C SER A 229 13.63 -0.02 4.07
N LEU A 230 14.48 0.51 4.96
CA LEU A 230 15.92 0.48 4.80
C LEU A 230 16.47 -0.96 4.83
N ALA A 231 15.98 -1.81 5.75
CA ALA A 231 16.36 -3.23 5.81
C ALA A 231 15.99 -3.97 4.52
N CYS A 232 14.78 -3.79 4.01
CA CYS A 232 14.33 -4.38 2.75
C CYS A 232 15.26 -3.98 1.59
N SER A 233 15.64 -2.69 1.54
CA SER A 233 16.52 -2.14 0.50
C SER A 233 17.96 -2.68 0.56
N MET A 234 18.43 -3.08 1.74
CA MET A 234 19.75 -3.72 1.91
C MET A 234 19.67 -5.25 1.85
N SER A 235 18.47 -5.84 1.79
CA SER A 235 18.31 -7.28 1.89
C SER A 235 18.72 -8.00 0.62
N VAL A 236 19.20 -9.23 0.80
CA VAL A 236 19.19 -10.26 -0.23
C VAL A 236 18.09 -11.26 0.10
N SER A 237 17.50 -11.87 -0.91
CA SER A 237 16.46 -12.88 -0.72
C SER A 237 16.58 -14.05 -1.69
N LEU A 238 16.04 -15.18 -1.25
CA LEU A 238 15.76 -16.35 -2.08
C LEU A 238 14.25 -16.41 -2.28
N GLN A 239 13.83 -16.53 -3.54
CA GLN A 239 12.41 -16.57 -3.89
C GLN A 239 12.12 -17.84 -4.69
N ARG A 240 11.06 -18.55 -4.32
CA ARG A 240 10.62 -19.78 -4.97
C ARG A 240 9.13 -19.67 -5.28
N SER A 241 8.76 -19.85 -6.55
CA SER A 241 7.36 -19.78 -7.00
C SER A 241 6.65 -18.49 -6.56
N GLY A 242 7.39 -17.38 -6.58
CA GLY A 242 6.94 -16.06 -6.18
C GLY A 242 6.77 -15.81 -4.68
N SER A 243 7.19 -16.75 -3.82
CA SER A 243 7.25 -16.58 -2.37
C SER A 243 8.69 -16.43 -1.89
N VAL A 244 8.92 -15.51 -0.95
CA VAL A 244 10.22 -15.31 -0.31
C VAL A 244 10.45 -16.43 0.71
N VAL A 245 11.45 -17.27 0.48
CA VAL A 245 11.79 -18.39 1.39
C VAL A 245 12.85 -18.02 2.40
N ASP A 246 13.71 -17.06 2.08
CA ASP A 246 14.67 -16.44 2.99
C ASP A 246 14.90 -15.00 2.54
N ALA A 247 15.03 -14.08 3.50
CA ALA A 247 15.48 -12.72 3.27
C ALA A 247 16.33 -12.26 4.46
N ARG A 248 17.42 -11.55 4.17
CA ARG A 248 18.37 -11.11 5.20
C ARG A 248 19.19 -9.90 4.76
N VAL A 249 19.55 -9.06 5.72
CA VAL A 249 20.60 -8.04 5.54
C VAL A 249 21.93 -8.65 5.97
N LEU A 250 22.90 -8.71 5.06
CA LEU A 250 24.18 -9.39 5.30
C LEU A 250 25.03 -8.63 6.31
N GLY A 251 25.58 -9.34 7.29
CA GLY A 251 26.44 -8.75 8.31
C GLY A 251 27.84 -8.35 7.88
N LEU A 252 28.18 -8.56 6.59
CA LEU A 252 29.48 -8.26 5.99
C LEU A 252 30.68 -8.86 6.76
N GLY A 253 30.47 -10.02 7.40
CA GLY A 253 31.50 -10.72 8.19
C GLY A 253 31.82 -10.12 9.56
N GLN A 254 31.06 -9.10 10.01
CA GLN A 254 31.35 -8.33 11.22
C GLN A 254 30.08 -8.02 12.05
N ILE A 255 29.17 -9.00 12.18
CA ILE A 255 27.86 -8.83 12.84
C ILE A 255 28.01 -8.30 14.27
N GLY A 256 28.96 -8.84 15.04
CA GLY A 256 29.22 -8.42 16.42
C GLY A 256 29.87 -7.04 16.56
N GLN A 257 30.30 -6.41 15.45
CA GLN A 257 30.97 -5.10 15.44
C GLN A 257 30.06 -3.99 14.93
N ASN A 258 28.75 -4.21 14.84
CA ASN A 258 27.79 -3.21 14.40
C ASN A 258 28.10 -2.70 12.97
N SER A 259 28.55 -3.61 12.09
CA SER A 259 28.99 -3.30 10.72
C SER A 259 27.93 -2.60 9.87
N LEU A 260 26.66 -2.78 10.22
CA LEU A 260 25.52 -2.17 9.54
C LEU A 260 25.26 -0.71 9.97
N ALA A 261 25.90 -0.22 11.02
CA ALA A 261 25.70 1.14 11.52
C ALA A 261 26.08 2.21 10.50
N ALA A 262 27.14 1.98 9.73
CA ALA A 262 27.58 2.89 8.67
C ALA A 262 26.51 3.09 7.59
N TYR A 263 25.59 2.13 7.44
CA TYR A 263 24.51 2.14 6.45
C TYR A 263 23.14 2.49 7.06
N GLY A 264 23.13 3.14 8.22
CA GLY A 264 21.90 3.59 8.89
C GLY A 264 21.19 2.50 9.71
N MET A 265 21.85 1.37 9.96
CA MET A 265 21.29 0.25 10.72
C MET A 265 22.17 -0.13 11.91
N PRO A 266 22.27 0.74 12.93
CA PRO A 266 22.97 0.42 14.17
C PRO A 266 22.20 -0.63 14.98
N TYR A 267 22.86 -1.25 15.96
CA TYR A 267 22.27 -2.25 16.85
C TYR A 267 20.89 -1.86 17.41
N GLY A 268 20.73 -0.61 17.87
CA GLY A 268 19.43 -0.14 18.38
C GLY A 268 18.31 -0.13 17.33
N ALA A 269 18.64 0.05 16.05
CA ALA A 269 17.67 -0.12 14.96
C ALA A 269 17.28 -1.58 14.76
N CYS A 270 18.25 -2.51 14.83
CA CYS A 270 17.99 -3.94 14.75
C CYS A 270 17.06 -4.40 15.90
N VAL A 271 17.28 -3.89 17.11
CA VAL A 271 16.43 -4.18 18.28
C VAL A 271 14.98 -3.75 18.03
N ILE A 272 14.75 -2.55 17.49
CA ILE A 272 13.39 -2.08 17.16
C ILE A 272 12.72 -3.04 16.17
N LEU A 273 13.42 -3.46 15.12
CA LEU A 273 12.88 -4.41 14.14
C LEU A 273 12.56 -5.78 14.78
N GLN A 274 13.34 -6.22 15.77
CA GLN A 274 13.08 -7.44 16.52
C GLN A 274 11.86 -7.32 17.43
N GLU A 275 11.71 -6.18 18.12
CA GLU A 275 10.56 -5.91 19.01
C GLU A 275 9.24 -5.94 18.24
N TYR A 276 9.20 -5.38 17.03
CA TYR A 276 8.04 -5.47 16.14
C TYR A 276 7.88 -6.84 15.48
N GLY A 277 8.85 -7.75 15.61
CA GLY A 277 8.81 -9.08 15.03
C GLY A 277 9.00 -9.11 13.51
N LEU A 278 9.67 -8.09 12.95
CA LEU A 278 10.01 -8.00 11.52
C LEU A 278 11.27 -8.81 11.17
N VAL A 279 12.19 -8.92 12.12
CA VAL A 279 13.42 -9.71 11.99
C VAL A 279 13.58 -10.68 13.15
N VAL A 280 14.29 -11.77 12.90
CA VAL A 280 14.55 -12.83 13.90
C VAL A 280 15.49 -12.28 14.99
N SER A 281 15.30 -12.74 16.23
CA SER A 281 16.13 -12.32 17.37
C SER A 281 17.59 -12.77 17.25
N ASP A 282 17.82 -13.90 16.60
CA ASP A 282 19.16 -14.40 16.30
C ASP A 282 19.78 -13.68 15.10
N LEU A 283 20.65 -12.71 15.38
CA LEU A 283 21.40 -11.97 14.36
C LEU A 283 22.57 -12.77 13.78
N SER A 284 22.92 -13.92 14.36
CA SER A 284 23.98 -14.82 13.88
C SER A 284 23.46 -15.94 12.97
N GLY A 285 22.15 -15.98 12.73
CA GLY A 285 21.55 -16.95 11.83
C GLY A 285 22.13 -16.87 10.43
N TYR A 286 22.45 -18.02 9.85
CA TYR A 286 22.92 -18.13 8.46
C TYR A 286 21.94 -18.89 7.58
N THR A 287 22.05 -18.70 6.27
CA THR A 287 21.46 -19.58 5.27
C THR A 287 22.51 -19.86 4.21
N ASP A 288 22.48 -21.07 3.68
CA ASP A 288 23.40 -21.47 2.63
C ASP A 288 22.88 -21.03 1.25
N TYR A 289 23.58 -20.07 0.66
CA TYR A 289 23.27 -19.49 -0.64
C TYR A 289 24.01 -20.19 -1.80
N GLN A 290 24.63 -21.35 -1.58
CA GLN A 290 25.37 -22.06 -2.64
C GLN A 290 24.55 -22.31 -3.92
N ILE A 291 23.22 -22.46 -3.80
CA ILE A 291 22.31 -22.69 -4.95
C ILE A 291 22.24 -21.50 -5.92
N THR A 292 22.65 -20.32 -5.47
CA THR A 292 22.73 -19.09 -6.28
C THR A 292 24.03 -19.00 -7.09
N GLN A 293 24.96 -19.92 -6.85
CA GLN A 293 26.19 -20.00 -7.62
C GLN A 293 25.94 -20.58 -9.01
N ARG A 294 26.51 -19.92 -10.03
CA ARG A 294 26.52 -20.40 -11.40
C ARG A 294 27.50 -21.56 -11.53
N VAL A 295 27.01 -22.71 -11.99
CA VAL A 295 27.83 -23.88 -12.37
C VAL A 295 27.41 -24.31 -13.77
N ASP A 296 28.39 -24.52 -14.65
CA ASP A 296 28.17 -24.93 -16.05
C ASP A 296 27.14 -24.06 -16.79
N GLY A 297 27.22 -22.75 -16.57
CA GLY A 297 26.33 -21.77 -17.20
C GLY A 297 24.93 -21.68 -16.59
N THR A 298 24.60 -22.50 -15.59
CA THR A 298 23.25 -22.58 -15.01
C THR A 298 23.23 -22.14 -13.55
N VAL A 299 22.16 -21.45 -13.12
CA VAL A 299 21.86 -21.10 -11.73
C VAL A 299 20.55 -21.79 -11.33
N LEU A 300 20.52 -22.46 -10.16
CA LEU A 300 19.30 -23.18 -9.74
C LEU A 300 18.25 -22.23 -9.17
N LEU A 301 18.70 -21.26 -8.36
CA LEU A 301 17.82 -20.24 -7.80
C LEU A 301 18.58 -18.93 -7.78
N PRO A 302 18.06 -17.86 -8.42
CA PRO A 302 18.72 -16.57 -8.37
C PRO A 302 18.70 -15.98 -6.97
N LEU A 303 19.73 -15.21 -6.64
CA LEU A 303 19.71 -14.30 -5.51
C LEU A 303 18.95 -13.04 -5.94
N THR A 304 17.96 -12.61 -5.18
CA THR A 304 17.25 -11.36 -5.46
C THR A 304 17.76 -10.24 -4.56
N HIS A 305 18.09 -9.10 -5.15
CA HIS A 305 18.46 -7.87 -4.46
C HIS A 305 17.95 -6.68 -5.29
N GLN A 306 17.28 -5.73 -4.64
CA GLN A 306 16.69 -4.55 -5.31
C GLN A 306 15.70 -4.90 -6.44
N ASN A 307 14.86 -5.92 -6.23
CA ASN A 307 13.94 -6.46 -7.24
C ASN A 307 14.62 -6.98 -8.51
N GLU A 308 15.95 -7.13 -8.51
CA GLU A 308 16.71 -7.68 -9.62
C GLU A 308 17.23 -9.08 -9.26
N HIS A 309 17.34 -9.93 -10.27
CA HIS A 309 17.89 -11.27 -10.14
C HIS A 309 19.40 -11.28 -10.42
N TRP A 310 20.14 -11.90 -9.53
CA TRP A 310 21.59 -11.98 -9.54
C TRP A 310 22.03 -13.45 -9.41
N MET A 311 23.23 -13.72 -9.91
CA MET A 311 23.92 -14.98 -9.73
C MET A 311 25.30 -14.72 -9.10
N LEU A 312 25.80 -15.70 -8.36
CA LEU A 312 27.16 -15.67 -7.80
C LEU A 312 28.09 -16.45 -8.74
N ALA A 313 28.97 -15.73 -9.44
CA ALA A 313 29.89 -16.31 -10.40
C ALA A 313 31.22 -16.67 -9.74
N LYS A 314 31.66 -17.91 -9.92
CA LYS A 314 33.01 -18.37 -9.60
C LYS A 314 33.89 -18.36 -10.84
N GLN A 315 35.20 -18.54 -10.62
CA GLN A 315 36.10 -18.91 -11.71
C GLN A 315 35.65 -20.22 -12.39
N GLN A 316 35.88 -20.31 -13.69
CA GLN A 316 35.36 -21.36 -14.56
C GLN A 316 35.82 -22.76 -14.10
N GLY A 317 34.90 -23.73 -14.05
CA GLY A 317 35.19 -25.12 -13.66
C GLY A 317 35.16 -25.41 -12.16
N GLN A 318 34.86 -24.43 -11.31
CA GLN A 318 34.69 -24.66 -9.87
C GLN A 318 33.29 -25.18 -9.53
N ALA A 319 33.24 -26.24 -8.74
CA ALA A 319 31.99 -26.75 -8.18
C ALA A 319 31.35 -25.75 -7.21
N ARG A 320 30.07 -25.98 -6.88
CA ARG A 320 29.43 -25.23 -5.79
C ARG A 320 30.20 -25.42 -4.49
N SER A 321 30.35 -24.35 -3.74
CA SER A 321 30.85 -24.41 -2.36
C SER A 321 29.82 -23.81 -1.44
N GLU A 322 29.80 -24.29 -0.22
CA GLU A 322 28.99 -23.75 0.86
C GLU A 322 29.15 -22.22 0.95
N MET A 323 28.02 -21.53 1.08
CA MET A 323 27.96 -20.08 1.21
C MET A 323 27.06 -19.70 2.38
N ARG A 324 27.60 -19.81 3.59
CA ARG A 324 26.90 -19.38 4.80
C ARG A 324 26.84 -17.86 4.86
N LEU A 325 25.75 -17.31 4.36
CA LEU A 325 25.50 -15.87 4.44
C LEU A 325 24.83 -15.56 5.78
N GLU A 326 25.62 -15.02 6.69
CA GLU A 326 25.16 -14.56 8.01
C GLU A 326 24.57 -13.15 7.92
N GLY A 327 23.58 -12.87 8.76
CA GLY A 327 23.01 -11.54 8.84
C GLY A 327 21.68 -11.47 9.56
N MET A 328 21.10 -10.26 9.57
CA MET A 328 19.79 -10.01 10.15
C MET A 328 18.71 -10.64 9.28
N GLN A 329 18.24 -11.82 9.66
CA GLN A 329 17.20 -12.58 8.96
C GLN A 329 15.82 -12.00 9.22
N PHE A 330 14.98 -11.95 8.19
CA PHE A 330 13.59 -11.52 8.30
C PHE A 330 12.72 -12.65 8.87
N THR A 331 11.72 -12.29 9.68
CA THR A 331 10.70 -13.27 10.08
C THR A 331 9.80 -13.62 8.89
N ALA A 332 8.90 -14.61 9.05
CA ALA A 332 7.87 -14.88 8.05
C ALA A 332 7.09 -13.60 7.68
N SER A 333 6.66 -12.81 8.67
CA SER A 333 5.99 -11.53 8.42
C SER A 333 6.88 -10.51 7.72
N GLY A 334 8.17 -10.45 8.05
CA GLY A 334 9.13 -9.61 7.32
C GLY A 334 9.29 -10.03 5.86
N CYS A 335 9.36 -11.33 5.57
CA CYS A 335 9.41 -11.86 4.21
C CYS A 335 8.13 -11.57 3.41
N GLU A 336 6.96 -11.71 4.03
CA GLU A 336 5.67 -11.36 3.41
C GLU A 336 5.64 -9.86 3.04
N LEU A 337 6.02 -8.98 3.99
CA LEU A 337 6.02 -7.53 3.77
C LEU A 337 7.09 -7.06 2.77
N LEU A 338 8.22 -7.76 2.65
CA LEU A 338 9.26 -7.43 1.66
C LEU A 338 8.69 -7.30 0.24
N SER A 339 7.66 -8.09 -0.10
CA SER A 339 7.04 -8.09 -1.43
C SER A 339 6.27 -6.80 -1.79
N ILE A 340 5.94 -5.96 -0.80
CA ILE A 340 5.10 -4.75 -1.00
C ILE A 340 5.82 -3.45 -0.66
N VAL A 341 7.00 -3.54 -0.04
CA VAL A 341 7.85 -2.41 0.31
C VAL A 341 8.51 -1.85 -0.94
N GLU A 342 8.48 -0.52 -1.08
CA GLU A 342 9.20 0.18 -2.13
C GLU A 342 10.68 0.27 -1.76
N LEU A 343 11.54 -0.32 -2.61
CA LEU A 343 12.98 -0.42 -2.35
C LEU A 343 13.72 0.81 -2.86
N GLN A 344 14.62 1.35 -2.03
CA GLN A 344 15.45 2.52 -2.37
C GLN A 344 16.93 2.10 -2.40
N PRO A 345 17.67 2.28 -3.51
CA PRO A 345 19.07 1.86 -3.58
C PRO A 345 19.93 2.42 -2.45
N VAL A 346 20.79 1.56 -1.87
CA VAL A 346 21.81 1.93 -0.89
C VAL A 346 23.19 1.59 -1.47
N PRO A 347 23.75 2.42 -2.38
CA PRO A 347 24.91 2.06 -3.19
C PRO A 347 26.15 1.68 -2.36
N GLU A 348 26.38 2.39 -1.26
CA GLU A 348 27.51 2.15 -0.36
C GLU A 348 27.45 0.75 0.27
N TYR A 349 26.25 0.33 0.68
CA TYR A 349 26.03 -1.02 1.21
C TYR A 349 26.15 -2.06 0.10
N THR A 350 25.57 -1.82 -1.08
CA THR A 350 25.64 -2.77 -2.20
C THR A 350 27.10 -3.01 -2.64
N GLU A 351 27.94 -1.98 -2.64
CA GLU A 351 29.36 -2.12 -2.97
C GLU A 351 30.15 -2.85 -1.88
N ALA A 352 29.86 -2.56 -0.61
CA ALA A 352 30.45 -3.29 0.51
C ALA A 352 30.05 -4.77 0.51
N MET A 353 28.80 -5.07 0.18
CA MET A 353 28.30 -6.43 -0.03
C MET A 353 29.04 -7.15 -1.15
N ARG A 354 29.23 -6.52 -2.31
CA ARG A 354 30.01 -7.11 -3.42
C ARG A 354 31.44 -7.40 -3.01
N THR A 355 32.08 -6.48 -2.31
CA THR A 355 33.45 -6.63 -1.80
C THR A 355 33.54 -7.78 -0.79
N PHE A 356 32.59 -7.88 0.13
CA PHE A 356 32.49 -8.97 1.08
C PHE A 356 32.36 -10.33 0.38
N LEU A 357 31.44 -10.46 -0.59
CA LEU A 357 31.23 -11.69 -1.35
C LEU A 357 32.50 -12.13 -2.10
N ARG A 358 33.22 -11.17 -2.71
CA ARG A 358 34.48 -11.42 -3.41
C ARG A 358 35.58 -11.90 -2.45
N ASN A 359 35.75 -11.23 -1.32
CA ASN A 359 36.85 -11.52 -0.40
C ASN A 359 36.62 -12.79 0.42
N GLN A 360 35.39 -13.01 0.89
CA GLN A 360 35.07 -14.13 1.77
C GLN A 360 34.83 -15.43 0.99
N PHE A 361 34.16 -15.35 -0.17
CA PHE A 361 33.70 -16.53 -0.90
C PHE A 361 34.33 -16.68 -2.28
N HIS A 362 35.16 -15.73 -2.72
CA HIS A 362 35.79 -15.74 -4.04
C HIS A 362 34.76 -15.80 -5.19
N VAL A 363 33.62 -15.11 -5.01
CA VAL A 363 32.56 -15.01 -6.01
C VAL A 363 32.30 -13.57 -6.43
N GLU A 364 31.84 -13.37 -7.66
CA GLU A 364 31.36 -12.08 -8.14
C GLU A 364 29.83 -12.07 -8.27
N LEU A 365 29.21 -11.01 -7.79
CA LEU A 365 27.77 -10.80 -7.95
C LEU A 365 27.47 -10.26 -9.36
N MET A 366 26.91 -11.10 -10.23
CA MET A 366 26.60 -10.77 -11.61
C MET A 366 25.09 -10.71 -11.83
N LYS A 367 24.61 -9.66 -12.51
CA LYS A 367 23.19 -9.51 -12.83
C LYS A 367 22.79 -10.54 -13.89
N ILE A 368 21.62 -11.15 -13.71
CA ILE A 368 21.02 -12.02 -14.72
C ILE A 368 20.26 -11.11 -15.69
N VAL A 369 20.84 -10.94 -16.88
CA VAL A 369 20.18 -10.23 -17.99
C VAL A 369 19.41 -11.29 -18.76
N ASN A 370 18.07 -11.27 -18.66
CA ASN A 370 17.10 -12.25 -19.18
C ASN A 370 16.79 -13.42 -18.23
N ALA A 371 15.95 -13.16 -17.23
CA ALA A 371 15.25 -14.20 -16.46
C ALA A 371 13.83 -14.36 -16.99
#